data_AF-A0A934TWA4-F1
#
_entry.id   AF-A0A934TWA4-F1
#
_cell.length_a   1.000
_cell.length_b   1.000
_cell.length_c   1.000
_cell.angle_alpha   90.00
_cell.angle_beta   90.00
_cell.angle_gamma   90.00
#
_symmetry.space_group_name_H-M   'P 1'
#
loop_
_entity.id
_entity.type
_entity.pdbx_description
1 polymer ?
#
loop_
_entity_poly.entity_id
_entity_poly.type
_entity_poly.pdbx_seq_one_letter_code
_entity_poly.pdbx_strand_id
1 'polypeptide(L)'
;MKNASLPDTEGSLSVFEQTCSYCGARFRVLATPVADGLHREEYACPECGKGYRTEAASEPQVQLLRRRTDGKDEAYQDTMF
;
A
#
# COMPACT_ATOMS: atom_id res chain seq x y z
N MET A 1 30.12 -11.87 -7.46
CA MET A 1 28.75 -11.39 -7.72
C MET A 1 28.11 -11.01 -6.40
N LYS A 2 28.40 -9.81 -5.88
CA LYS A 2 27.73 -9.23 -4.72
C LYS A 2 26.91 -8.07 -5.27
N ASN A 3 25.61 -8.30 -5.40
CA ASN A 3 24.60 -7.32 -5.73
C ASN A 3 24.50 -6.30 -4.58
N ALA A 4 25.33 -5.26 -4.66
CA ALA A 4 25.16 -4.07 -3.86
C ALA A 4 24.07 -3.22 -4.53
N SER A 5 22.82 -3.49 -4.18
CA SER A 5 21.75 -2.53 -4.42
C SER A 5 21.99 -1.35 -3.49
N LEU A 6 22.52 -0.26 -4.04
CA LEU A 6 22.41 1.06 -3.45
C LEU A 6 20.91 1.37 -3.28
N PRO A 7 20.45 1.90 -2.13
CA PRO A 7 19.32 2.79 -2.14
C PRO A 7 19.86 4.19 -2.41
N ASP A 8 19.73 4.63 -3.66
CA ASP A 8 19.95 6.01 -4.05
C ASP A 8 19.15 6.94 -3.12
N THR A 9 19.87 7.88 -2.52
CA THR A 9 19.33 8.94 -1.68
C THR A 9 18.66 9.98 -2.57
N GLU A 10 17.35 9.94 -2.79
CA GLU A 10 16.61 11.16 -3.15
C GLU A 10 15.10 11.05 -2.96
N GLY A 11 14.61 11.73 -1.93
CA GLY A 11 13.21 11.79 -1.54
C GLY A 11 13.03 11.28 -0.12
N SER A 12 12.84 12.18 0.84
CA SER A 12 12.45 11.87 2.23
C SER A 12 11.01 11.35 2.28
N LEU A 13 10.71 10.30 1.53
CA LEU A 13 9.44 9.60 1.49
C LEU A 13 9.52 8.45 2.50
N SER A 14 8.67 8.49 3.52
CA SER A 14 8.44 7.38 4.41
C SER A 14 7.71 6.29 3.64
N VAL A 15 8.42 5.19 3.36
CA VAL A 15 7.83 3.98 2.80
C VAL A 15 7.54 3.01 3.94
N PHE A 16 6.27 2.69 4.15
CA PHE A 16 5.86 1.70 5.15
C PHE A 16 4.95 0.64 4.56
N GLU A 17 5.11 -0.60 5.02
CA GLU A 17 4.31 -1.74 4.57
C GLU A 17 3.08 -1.89 5.47
N GLN A 18 1.90 -2.00 4.86
CA GLN A 18 0.64 -2.24 5.54
C GLN A 18 -0.03 -3.50 5.02
N THR A 19 -0.56 -4.28 5.96
CA THR A 19 -1.36 -5.46 5.66
C THR A 19 -2.82 -5.15 5.97
N CYS A 20 -3.70 -5.30 4.99
CA CYS A 20 -5.13 -5.10 5.23
C CYS A 20 -5.69 -6.27 6.04
N SER A 21 -6.24 -5.96 7.22
CA SER A 21 -6.90 -6.97 8.07
C SER A 21 -8.21 -7.52 7.48
N TYR A 22 -8.75 -6.90 6.43
CA TYR A 22 -10.04 -7.28 5.84
C TYR A 22 -9.91 -8.14 4.59
N CYS A 23 -8.76 -8.10 3.92
CA CYS A 23 -8.53 -8.89 2.73
C CYS A 23 -7.20 -9.66 2.73
N GLY A 24 -6.33 -9.45 3.72
CA GLY A 24 -5.00 -10.04 3.78
C GLY A 24 -4.00 -9.45 2.78
N ALA A 25 -4.42 -8.54 1.89
CA ALA A 25 -3.53 -7.92 0.91
C ALA A 25 -2.40 -7.15 1.62
N ARG A 26 -1.19 -7.27 1.09
CA ARG A 26 -0.03 -6.49 1.55
C ARG A 26 0.28 -5.42 0.52
N PHE A 27 0.46 -4.20 0.98
CA PHE A 27 0.78 -3.07 0.12
C PHE A 27 1.77 -2.15 0.83
N ARG A 28 2.60 -1.45 0.07
CA ARG A 28 3.45 -0.38 0.61
C ARG A 28 2.79 0.96 0.34
N VAL A 29 2.89 1.84 1.32
CA VAL A 29 2.42 3.22 1.25
C VAL A 29 3.67 4.09 1.24
N LEU A 30 3.81 4.90 0.20
CA LEU A 30 4.85 5.91 0.10
C LEU A 30 4.22 7.26 0.43
N ALA A 31 4.61 7.85 1.55
CA ALA A 31 4.08 9.13 2.01
C ALA A 31 5.22 10.04 2.46
N THR A 32 5.13 11.33 2.17
CA THR A 32 6.00 12.35 2.79
C THR A 32 5.48 12.67 4.18
N PRO A 33 6.16 12.28 5.27
CA PRO A 33 5.71 12.63 6.62
C PRO A 33 5.75 14.16 6.78
N VAL A 34 4.72 14.72 7.38
CA VAL A 34 4.66 16.15 7.72
C VAL A 34 4.97 16.32 9.20
N ALA A 35 5.88 17.24 9.54
CA ALA A 35 6.27 17.48 10.93
C ALA A 35 5.14 18.13 11.76
N ASP A 36 4.31 18.94 11.10
CA ASP A 36 3.27 19.73 11.76
C ASP A 36 1.97 18.95 12.05
N GLY A 37 1.83 17.70 11.57
CA GLY A 37 0.64 16.85 11.78
C GLY A 37 -0.70 17.44 11.30
N LEU A 38 -0.65 18.61 10.65
CA LEU A 38 -1.81 19.40 10.24
C LEU A 38 -2.44 18.84 8.98
N HIS A 39 -1.65 18.17 8.15
CA HIS A 39 -2.11 17.52 6.92
C HIS A 39 -2.31 16.02 7.18
N ARG A 40 -3.53 15.56 6.89
CA ARG A 40 -3.92 14.16 7.01
C ARG A 40 -4.53 13.75 5.69
N GLU A 41 -3.92 12.76 5.07
CA GLU A 41 -4.46 12.19 3.85
C GLU A 41 -5.10 10.84 4.14
N GLU A 42 -6.11 10.51 3.33
CA GLU A 42 -6.82 9.24 3.38
C GLU A 42 -6.39 8.38 2.19
N TYR A 43 -6.11 7.11 2.43
CA TYR A 43 -5.75 6.16 1.39
C TYR A 43 -6.55 4.88 1.52
N ALA A 44 -6.94 4.31 0.39
CA ALA A 44 -7.70 3.07 0.36
C ALA A 44 -6.83 1.89 -0.06
N CYS A 45 -7.13 0.71 0.46
CA CYS A 45 -6.56 -0.51 -0.09
C CYS A 45 -7.03 -0.69 -1.54
N PRO A 46 -6.13 -0.91 -2.52
CA PRO A 46 -6.49 -0.98 -3.94
C PRO A 46 -7.37 -2.19 -4.28
N GLU A 47 -7.46 -3.18 -3.39
CA GLU A 47 -8.21 -4.42 -3.66
C GLU A 47 -9.53 -4.54 -2.91
N CYS A 48 -9.67 -3.87 -1.77
CA CYS A 48 -10.91 -3.93 -0.97
C CYS A 48 -11.54 -2.57 -0.72
N GLY A 49 -10.86 -1.48 -1.07
CA GLY A 49 -11.35 -0.12 -0.84
C GLY A 49 -11.36 0.30 0.63
N LYS A 50 -10.75 -0.47 1.54
CA LYS A 50 -10.72 -0.11 2.97
C LYS A 50 -9.93 1.18 3.14
N GLY A 51 -10.59 2.22 3.66
CA GLY A 51 -9.96 3.51 3.96
C GLY A 51 -9.08 3.46 5.21
N TYR A 52 -7.94 4.09 5.13
CA TYR A 52 -6.95 4.31 6.17
C TYR A 52 -6.54 5.78 6.18
N ARG A 53 -6.02 6.24 7.30
CA ARG A 53 -5.56 7.63 7.47
C ARG A 53 -4.07 7.62 7.75
N THR A 54 -3.33 8.53 7.11
CA THR A 54 -1.92 8.77 7.40
C THR A 54 -1.63 10.26 7.42
N GLU A 55 -0.61 10.63 8.19
CA GLU A 55 -0.09 11.99 8.23
C GLU A 55 0.95 12.10 7.10
N ALA A 56 0.47 12.56 5.94
CA ALA A 56 1.29 12.79 4.75
C ALA A 56 1.16 14.25 4.33
N ALA A 57 2.12 14.82 3.61
CA ALA A 57 2.00 16.17 3.03
C ALA A 57 1.37 16.17 1.63
N SER A 58 1.19 15.00 1.02
CA SER A 58 0.63 14.83 -0.33
C SER A 58 -0.01 13.45 -0.45
N GLU A 59 -0.76 13.25 -1.55
CA GLU A 59 -1.46 12.00 -1.85
C GLU A 59 -0.49 10.81 -1.74
N PRO A 60 -0.69 9.92 -0.75
CA PRO A 60 0.21 8.82 -0.49
C PRO A 60 0.05 7.79 -1.58
N GLN A 61 1.17 7.37 -2.16
CA GLN A 61 1.15 6.40 -3.23
C GLN A 61 1.01 5.00 -2.64
N VAL A 62 -0.09 4.33 -2.96
CA VAL A 62 -0.33 2.95 -2.52
C VAL A 62 0.07 1.99 -3.62
N GLN A 63 1.05 1.13 -3.33
CA GLN A 63 1.50 0.10 -4.26
C GLN A 63 1.24 -1.30 -3.69
N LEU A 64 0.41 -2.06 -4.41
CA LEU A 64 0.09 -3.45 -4.05
C LEU A 64 1.34 -4.33 -4.18
N LEU A 65 1.74 -4.98 -3.09
CA LEU A 65 2.86 -5.92 -3.04
C LEU A 65 2.38 -7.36 -3.17
N ARG A 66 1.29 -7.70 -2.47
CA ARG A 66 0.63 -9.01 -2.56
C ARG A 66 -0.87 -8.84 -2.67
N ARG A 67 -1.45 -9.71 -3.51
CA ARG A 67 -2.89 -9.83 -3.70
C ARG A 67 -3.61 -10.26 -2.41
N ARG A 68 -4.93 -10.09 -2.37
CA ARG A 68 -5.82 -10.56 -1.29
C ARG A 68 -5.55 -12.03 -0.99
N THR A 69 -5.52 -12.38 0.29
CA THR A 69 -5.31 -13.76 0.77
C THR A 69 -6.52 -14.31 1.50
N ASP A 70 -7.59 -13.52 1.62
CA ASP A 70 -8.86 -13.84 2.30
C ASP A 70 -9.66 -15.00 1.66
N GLY A 71 -9.11 -15.69 0.64
CA GLY A 71 -9.79 -16.76 -0.10
C GLY A 71 -10.95 -16.29 -0.98
N LYS A 72 -11.31 -15.00 -0.96
CA LYS A 72 -12.38 -14.40 -1.79
C LYS A 72 -11.93 -13.94 -3.19
N ASP A 73 -10.73 -14.34 -3.61
CA ASP A 73 -10.25 -14.12 -4.99
C ASP A 73 -10.90 -15.09 -5.98
N GLU A 74 -11.60 -16.12 -5.48
CA GLU A 74 -12.40 -17.03 -6.29
C GLU A 74 -13.85 -16.54 -6.36
N ALA A 75 -14.11 -15.67 -7.34
CA ALA A 75 -15.46 -15.53 -7.86
C ALA A 75 -15.39 -15.64 -9.38
N TYR A 76 -15.74 -16.84 -9.86
CA TYR A 76 -16.16 -17.12 -11.23
C TYR A 76 -15.04 -17.19 -12.28
N GLN A 77 -14.16 -18.19 -12.16
CA GLN A 77 -13.63 -18.81 -13.36
C GLN A 77 -14.60 -19.91 -13.80
N ASP A 78 -15.42 -19.55 -14.79
CA ASP A 78 -15.63 -20.38 -15.97
C ASP A 78 -16.10 -21.83 -15.72
N THR A 79 -17.36 -22.00 -15.32
CA THR A 79 -18.08 -23.27 -15.53
C THR A 79 -19.41 -23.01 -16.21
N MET A 80 -19.38 -22.56 -17.46
CA MET A 80 -20.53 -22.69 -18.37
C MET A 80 -20.01 -23.08 -19.75
N PHE A 81 -19.53 -24.32 -19.84
CA PHE A 81 -19.54 -25.09 -21.08
C PHE A 81 -20.95 -25.65 -21.33
#